data_AF-A0A2J0MQD0-F1
#
_entry.id   AF-A0A2J0MQD0-F1
#
_cell.length_a   1.000
_cell.length_b   1.000
_cell.length_c   1.000
_cell.angle_alpha   90.00
_cell.angle_beta   90.00
_cell.angle_gamma   90.00
#
_symmetry.space_group_name_H-M   'P 1'
#
loop_
_entity.id
_entity.type
_entity.pdbx_description
1 polymer ?
#
loop_
_entity_poly.entity_id
_entity_poly.type
_entity_poly.pdbx_seq_one_letter_code
_entity_poly.pdbx_strand_id
1 'polypeptide(L)' 'MKLHTISFILLVVGGLNWLLVGLFQWDIGIFFGGQEATVSRVIYVLVGASAIYEVLIHKSYCKTCDTTKTA' A
#
# COMPACT_ATOMS: atom_id res chain seq x y z
N MET A 1 -1.15 -15.16 -10.87
CA MET A 1 -1.80 -14.30 -9.87
C MET A 1 -1.33 -12.88 -10.13
N LYS A 2 -2.24 -11.93 -10.38
CA LYS A 2 -1.90 -10.59 -10.91
C LYS A 2 -1.21 -9.79 -9.81
N LEU A 3 -0.03 -9.23 -10.09
CA LEU A 3 0.75 -8.39 -9.15
C LEU A 3 -0.09 -7.30 -8.48
N HIS A 4 -1.13 -6.81 -9.18
CA HIS A 4 -2.18 -5.93 -8.67
C HIS A 4 -2.81 -6.39 -7.33
N THR A 5 -3.11 -7.68 -7.15
CA THR A 5 -3.73 -8.15 -5.90
C THR A 5 -2.75 -8.07 -4.74
N ILE A 6 -1.47 -8.34 -5.00
CA ILE A 6 -0.42 -8.28 -3.97
C ILE A 6 -0.14 -6.82 -3.61
N SER A 7 0.02 -5.93 -4.59
CA SER A 7 0.19 -4.49 -4.35
C SER A 7 -0.99 -3.89 -3.59
N PHE A 8 -2.22 -4.25 -3.96
CA PHE A 8 -3.41 -3.79 -3.25
C PHE A 8 -3.46 -4.23 -1.79
N ILE A 9 -3.12 -5.49 -1.50
CA ILE A 9 -3.07 -5.99 -0.12
C ILE A 9 -2.00 -5.26 0.68
N LEU A 10 -0.78 -5.08 0.14
CA LEU A 10 0.28 -4.32 0.83
C LEU A 10 -0.15 -2.88 1.10
N LEU A 11 -0.81 -2.24 0.13
CA LEU A 11 -1.33 -0.88 0.29
C LEU A 11 -2.37 -0.81 1.41
N VAL A 12 -3.32 -1.74 1.47
CA VAL A 12 -4.34 -1.78 2.52
C VAL A 12 -3.70 -2.00 3.89
N VAL A 13 -2.75 -2.93 4.01
CA VAL A 13 -2.03 -3.19 5.27
C VAL A 13 -1.27 -1.93 5.71
N GLY A 14 -0.61 -1.24 4.79
CA GLY A 14 0.05 0.04 5.05
C GLY A 14 -0.91 1.14 5.53
N GLY A 15 -2.04 1.29 4.85
CA GLY A 15 -3.08 2.26 5.22
C GLY A 15 -3.68 1.97 6.59
N LEU A 16 -3.91 0.70 6.92
CA LEU A 16 -4.35 0.29 8.26
C LEU A 16 -3.29 0.61 9.32
N ASN A 17 -2.01 0.34 9.07
CA ASN A 17 -0.96 0.74 10.01
C ASN A 17 -1.02 2.25 10.31
N TRP A 18 -1.11 3.09 9.28
CA TRP A 18 -1.21 4.54 9.46
C TRP A 18 -2.50 4.98 10.17
N LEU A 19 -3.61 4.28 9.95
CA LEU A 19 -4.85 4.52 10.71
C LEU A 19 -4.65 4.23 12.21
N LEU A 20 -4.01 3.11 12.55
CA LEU A 20 -3.75 2.75 13.95
C LEU A 20 -2.77 3.72 14.61
N VAL A 21 -1.75 4.18 13.89
CA VAL A 21 -0.85 5.25 14.35
C VAL A 21 -1.64 6.53 14.60
N GLY A 22 -2.53 6.94 13.68
CA GLY A 22 -3.32 8.15 13.84
C GLY A 22 -4.29 8.12 15.03
N LEU A 23 -4.98 6.99 15.24
CA LEU A 23 -6.01 6.87 16.29
C LEU A 23 -5.44 6.51 17.66
N PHE A 24 -4.45 5.63 17.71
CA PHE A 24 -3.98 5.00 18.95
C PHE A 24 -2.48 5.24 19.21
N GLN A 25 -1.78 5.98 18.33
CA GLN A 25 -0.32 6.15 18.38
C GLN A 25 0.43 4.81 18.41
N TRP A 26 -0.19 3.78 17.83
CA TRP A 26 0.32 2.41 17.85
C TRP A 26 0.78 2.00 16.44
N ASP A 27 2.07 1.70 16.33
CA ASP A 27 2.72 1.34 15.09
C ASP A 27 3.14 -0.14 15.09
N ILE A 28 2.83 -0.86 14.00
CA ILE A 28 3.16 -2.28 13.86
C ILE A 28 4.69 -2.48 13.80
N GLY A 29 5.46 -1.48 13.38
CA GLY A 29 6.92 -1.48 13.39
C GLY A 29 7.51 -1.69 14.78
N ILE A 30 6.77 -1.44 15.87
CA ILE A 30 7.20 -1.77 17.24
C ILE A 30 7.55 -3.26 17.38
N PHE A 31 6.81 -4.16 16.72
CA PHE A 31 7.12 -5.61 16.74
C PHE A 31 8.39 -5.98 15.97
N PHE A 32 8.84 -5.11 15.08
CA PHE A 32 10.02 -5.30 14.23
C PHE A 32 11.25 -4.52 14.73
N GLY A 33 11.20 -3.99 15.96
CA GLY A 33 12.29 -3.22 16.58
C GLY A 33 12.09 -1.70 16.56
N GLY A 34 10.88 -1.24 16.24
CA GLY A 34 10.51 0.18 16.17
C GLY A 34 10.54 0.74 14.75
N GLN A 35 10.06 1.97 14.59
CA GLN A 35 9.95 2.66 13.30
C GLN A 35 11.32 2.89 12.64
N GLU A 36 12.37 3.07 13.46
CA GLU A 36 13.75 3.30 13.01
C GLU A 36 14.48 2.01 12.61
N ALA A 37 13.94 0.83 12.94
CA ALA A 37 14.57 -0.43 12.61
C ALA A 37 14.64 -0.65 11.09
N THR A 38 15.77 -1.15 10.60
CA THR A 38 15.98 -1.42 9.17
C THR A 38 14.88 -2.31 8.58
N VAL A 39 14.39 -3.28 9.35
CA VAL A 39 13.30 -4.18 8.92
C VAL A 39 12.00 -3.41 8.70
N SER A 40 11.59 -2.57 9.66
CA SER A 40 10.41 -1.70 9.54
C SER A 40 10.51 -0.77 8.33
N ARG A 41 11.68 -0.16 8.12
CA ARG A 41 11.93 0.72 6.97
C ARG A 41 11.76 -0.02 5.63
N VAL A 42 12.25 -1.25 5.52
CA VAL A 42 12.05 -2.07 4.31
C VAL A 42 10.56 -2.33 4.07
N ILE A 43 9.80 -2.68 5.12
CA ILE A 43 8.36 -2.90 5.01
C ILE A 43 7.64 -1.63 4.54
N TYR A 44 7.95 -0.46 5.13
CA TYR A 44 7.34 0.80 4.72
C TYR A 44 7.70 1.20 3.29
N VAL A 45 8.94 0.91 2.85
CA VAL A 45 9.35 1.13 1.45
C VAL A 45 8.55 0.24 0.51
N LEU A 46 8.32 -1.03 0.85
CA LEU A 46 7.50 -1.94 0.04
C LEU A 46 6.04 -1.50 -0.03
N VAL A 47 5.48 -1.04 1.09
CA VAL A 47 4.15 -0.43 1.14
C VAL A 47 4.08 0.81 0.23
N GLY A 48 5.05 1.73 0.34
CA GLY A 48 5.10 2.91 -0.52
C GLY A 48 5.25 2.56 -2.00
N ALA A 49 6.10 1.59 -2.33
CA ALA A 49 6.25 1.09 -3.70
C ALA A 49 4.96 0.48 -4.23
N SER A 50 4.21 -0.26 -3.41
CA SER A 50 2.90 -0.79 -3.79
C SER A 50 1.87 0.33 -4.06
N ALA A 51 1.92 1.43 -3.31
CA ALA A 51 1.07 2.59 -3.54
C ALA A 51 1.34 3.26 -4.88
N ILE A 52 2.62 3.47 -5.21
CA ILE A 52 3.02 4.03 -6.50
C ILE A 52 2.61 3.08 -7.63
N TYR A 53 2.86 1.79 -7.50
CA TYR A 53 2.46 0.79 -8.48
C TYR A 53 0.95 0.83 -8.73
N GLU A 54 0.16 0.85 -7.66
CA GLU A 54 -1.30 0.86 -7.81
C GLU A 54 -1.79 2.16 -8.46
N VAL A 55 -1.24 3.32 -8.11
CA VAL A 55 -1.58 4.59 -8.78
C VAL A 55 -1.30 4.54 -10.28
N LEU A 56 -0.17 3.95 -10.70
CA LEU A 56 0.23 3.88 -12.11
C LEU A 56 -0.58 2.86 -12.91
N ILE A 57 -0.93 1.74 -12.30
CA ILE A 57 -1.52 0.58 -13.00
C ILE A 57 -3.03 0.43 -12.77
N HIS A 58 -3.61 1.14 -11.79
CA HIS A 58 -5.02 1.04 -11.44
C HIS A 58 -5.94 1.19 -12.66
N LYS A 59 -5.66 2.13 -13.57
CA LYS A 59 -6.48 2.34 -14.78
C LYS A 59 -6.55 1.10 -15.68
N SER A 60 -5.50 0.28 -15.74
CA SER A 60 -5.46 -0.93 -16.57
C SER A 60 -6.30 -2.09 -16.01
N TYR A 61 -6.59 -2.08 -14.71
CA TYR A 61 -7.39 -3.12 -14.04
C TYR A 61 -8.76 -2.61 -13.56
N CYS A 62 -8.96 -1.31 -13.47
CA CYS A 62 -10.21 -0.68 -13.08
C CYS A 62 -11.27 -0.85 -14.18
N LYS A 63 -12.31 -1.63 -13.87
CA LYS A 63 -13.44 -1.91 -14.78
C LYS A 63 -14.26 -0.67 -15.15
N THR A 64 -14.19 0.38 -14.33
CA THR A 64 -14.99 1.61 -14.48
C THR A 64 -14.19 2.77 -15.10
N CYS A 65 -12.86 2.64 -15.18
CA CYS A 65 -11.97 3.73 -15.58
C CYS A 65 -11.66 3.76 -17.10
N ASP A 66 -12.23 2.84 -17.88
CA ASP A 66 -12.09 2.78 -19.34
C ASP A 66 -13.24 3.54 -20.04
N THR A 67 -13.32 4.86 -19.80
CA THR A 67 -14.30 5.76 -20.44
C THR A 67 -13.83 6.30 -21.80
N THR A 68 -12.71 5.81 -22.34
CA THR A 68 -12.08 6.35 -23.57
C THR A 68 -12.30 5.48 -24.82
N LYS A 69 -13.31 4.61 -24.83
CA LYS A 69 -13.70 3.79 -26.01
C LYS A 69 -15.04 4.18 -26.64
N THR A 70 -15.61 5.33 -26.26
CA THR A 70 -16.86 5.83 -26.84
C THR A 70 -16.66 7.27 -27.34
N ALA A 71 -15.90 7.41 -28.42
CA ALA A 71 -15.94 8.57 -29.30
C ALA A 71 -15.75 8.08 -30.73
#